data_AF-A0A8T5TWL6-F1
#
_entry.id   AF-A0A8T5TWL6-F1
#
_cell.length_a   1.000
_cell.length_b   1.000
_cell.length_c   1.000
_cell.angle_alpha   90.00
_cell.angle_beta   90.00
_cell.angle_gamma   90.00
#
_symmetry.space_group_name_H-M   'P 1'
#
loop_
_entity.id
_entity.type
_entity.pdbx_description
1 polymer ?
#
loop_
_entity_poly.entity_id
_entity_poly.type
_entity_poly.pdbx_seq_one_letter_code
_entity_poly.pdbx_strand_id
1 'polypeptide(L)'
;MSNADPNHVISISVTKFPQNLLIPDIDNAVSFQVTNQSTKEEHFKFVFEGENLDIDVKPIEFLDEILFNSGETKYIDLQLKPTTNGFGKLTVNAYWMKLVEITVKVQQIRDKISSSRIRQILKDKQFLHTVKSDSFNPKDYVIASDKNGIKKIENQIKDATTGSAEPKNNGQSPNVSRAEVESNIRILAKSYLSNGEFYKALESSLKLTNESEKIELYYNLIRANATLNLESSLQVVEKLNDQNKKNQITKCIALDYVIIDPDKVSKIISFINEDSLKETAIFDVIFKSLEKETGLALKFTELIKDETVKIKVLFNIIKKLHETNDNSQILTIIKQIDEIILKSDKINVSDQNYRNPAYEYFKETICILAELDCPEAADKVIGGLSSVELKKTIAKDLFNEIYKMVDQKQSKVEPIGAFSQFFLLNTYASQITREVKEFSLIGGNASNNILSGNFNFTIALISLFNFDFSIFPIIDRVYSELNYNSKNSISYYIFPSNSNHNQGELKIIQTTLKKFFQPESIKNRVTVFNLDFIPYLGKPTVILSSMTDEVNRIQSKIVKALGDHVDVIIDDDLFKGGKTVESLSNIFYGSNFNIVNLVLSYEFINDYDIFKTFVQSLI
;
A
#
# COMPACT_ATOMS: atom_id res chain seq x y z
N MET A 1 37.16 -8.35 -1.97
CA MET A 1 36.81 -6.92 -1.89
C MET A 1 36.32 -6.68 -0.47
N SER A 2 37.14 -6.06 0.38
CA SER A 2 36.76 -5.79 1.77
C SER A 2 35.69 -4.71 1.79
N ASN A 3 34.52 -5.04 2.32
CA ASN A 3 33.53 -4.03 2.68
C ASN A 3 34.21 -3.08 3.66
N ALA A 4 34.36 -1.82 3.28
CA ALA A 4 34.74 -0.77 4.21
C ALA A 4 33.73 -0.79 5.36
N ASP A 5 34.24 -0.81 6.59
CA ASP A 5 33.43 -0.63 7.79
C ASP A 5 32.59 0.65 7.62
N PRO A 6 31.24 0.62 7.75
CA PRO A 6 30.39 1.79 7.53
C PRO A 6 30.82 3.02 8.35
N ASN A 7 31.52 2.82 9.47
CA ASN A 7 32.08 3.89 10.30
C ASN A 7 33.25 4.67 9.67
N HIS A 8 33.79 4.23 8.53
CA HIS A 8 34.97 4.83 7.89
C HIS A 8 34.73 5.34 6.47
N VAL A 9 33.48 5.40 6.00
CA VAL A 9 33.17 5.87 4.62
C VAL A 9 33.36 7.38 4.50
N ILE A 10 33.25 8.12 5.61
CA ILE A 10 33.45 9.56 5.66
C ILE A 10 34.34 9.95 6.85
N SER A 11 35.18 10.97 6.64
CA SER A 11 36.00 11.58 7.70
C SER A 11 35.61 13.03 7.86
N ILE A 12 35.43 13.48 9.11
CA ILE A 12 35.11 14.87 9.45
C ILE A 12 36.16 15.35 10.45
N SER A 13 36.84 16.45 10.13
CA SER A 13 37.86 17.09 10.97
C SER A 13 37.51 18.56 11.22
N VAL A 14 37.65 19.01 12.46
CA VAL A 14 37.44 20.44 12.80
C VAL A 14 38.66 21.25 12.38
N THR A 15 38.46 22.29 11.60
CA THR A 15 39.52 23.20 11.10
C THR A 15 39.50 24.57 11.80
N LYS A 16 38.33 25.02 12.27
CA LYS A 16 38.18 26.23 13.08
C LYS A 16 37.21 25.94 14.22
N PHE A 17 37.58 26.31 15.44
CA PHE A 17 36.73 26.17 16.63
C PHE A 17 36.89 27.42 17.51
N PRO A 18 35.78 28.03 17.98
CA PRO A 18 35.84 29.24 18.79
C PRO A 18 36.52 28.96 20.15
N GLN A 19 37.46 29.82 20.52
CA GLN A 19 38.19 29.76 21.80
C GLN A 19 37.66 30.77 22.82
N ASN A 20 36.83 31.70 22.37
CA ASN A 20 36.20 32.76 23.15
C ASN A 20 34.80 32.37 23.62
N LEU A 21 34.25 33.14 24.56
CA LEU A 21 32.85 33.07 24.96
C LEU A 21 31.92 33.40 23.78
N LEU A 22 30.99 32.52 23.43
CA LEU A 22 30.06 32.78 22.33
C LEU A 22 29.04 33.85 22.75
N ILE A 23 28.92 34.91 21.95
CA ILE A 23 27.88 35.96 22.10
C ILE A 23 27.20 36.24 20.74
N PRO A 24 25.95 36.74 20.70
CA PRO A 24 25.20 36.90 19.43
C PRO A 24 25.81 37.85 18.40
N ASP A 25 26.59 38.85 18.84
CA ASP A 25 27.03 39.99 18.00
C ASP A 25 28.49 39.89 17.52
N ILE A 26 29.05 38.68 17.49
CA ILE A 26 30.39 38.38 16.97
C ILE A 26 30.38 37.16 16.06
N ASP A 27 31.46 37.01 15.29
CA ASP A 27 31.64 35.86 14.42
C ASP A 27 32.01 34.59 15.21
N ASN A 28 31.01 33.78 15.56
CA ASN A 28 31.20 32.44 16.13
C ASN A 28 31.16 31.37 15.02
N ALA A 29 32.23 31.23 14.26
CA ALA A 29 32.31 30.21 13.21
C ALA A 29 32.97 28.92 13.70
N VAL A 30 32.37 27.78 13.37
CA VAL A 30 32.98 26.45 13.44
C VAL A 30 33.12 25.92 12.01
N SER A 31 34.32 25.50 11.63
CA SER A 31 34.59 25.02 10.28
C SER A 31 34.98 23.54 10.30
N PHE A 32 34.43 22.75 9.40
CA PHE A 32 34.70 21.34 9.23
C PHE A 32 35.29 21.07 7.85
N GLN A 33 36.29 20.21 7.80
CA GLN A 33 36.77 19.58 6.59
C GLN A 33 36.18 18.17 6.53
N VAL A 34 35.48 17.86 5.46
CA VAL A 34 34.79 16.58 5.27
C VAL A 34 35.34 15.87 4.04
N THR A 35 35.76 14.62 4.19
CA THR A 35 36.39 13.84 3.13
C THR A 35 35.70 12.50 2.93
N ASN A 36 35.32 12.19 1.69
CA ASN A 36 34.84 10.86 1.32
C ASN A 36 36.03 9.89 1.23
N GLN A 37 36.03 8.89 2.11
CA GLN A 37 37.06 7.86 2.19
C GLN A 37 36.70 6.60 1.37
N SER A 38 35.52 6.58 0.74
CA SER A 38 35.15 5.53 -0.21
C SER A 38 36.03 5.57 -1.45
N THR A 39 36.21 4.39 -2.05
CA THR A 39 36.86 4.23 -3.37
C THR A 39 35.94 4.60 -4.53
N LYS A 40 34.71 5.02 -4.23
CA LYS A 40 33.67 5.37 -5.20
C LYS A 40 33.04 6.71 -4.85
N GLU A 41 32.31 7.23 -5.82
CA GLU A 41 31.38 8.34 -5.60
C GLU A 41 30.23 7.88 -4.69
N GLU A 42 29.90 8.68 -3.69
CA GLU A 42 28.89 8.37 -2.68
C GLU A 42 28.05 9.61 -2.34
N HIS A 43 26.82 9.36 -1.91
CA HIS A 43 25.88 10.39 -1.48
C HIS A 43 25.81 10.46 0.05
N PHE A 44 25.89 11.67 0.60
CA PHE A 44 25.80 11.91 2.04
C PHE A 44 24.75 12.96 2.37
N LYS A 45 24.18 12.86 3.57
CA LYS A 45 23.33 13.89 4.14
C LYS A 45 23.86 14.29 5.51
N PHE A 46 24.03 15.58 5.73
CA PHE A 46 24.49 16.12 7.01
C PHE A 46 23.31 16.71 7.76
N VAL A 47 23.33 16.54 9.09
CA VAL A 47 22.33 17.11 9.98
C VAL A 47 23.06 17.80 11.12
N PHE A 48 22.77 19.10 11.27
CA PHE A 48 23.34 19.96 12.29
C PHE A 48 22.24 20.36 13.26
N GLU A 49 22.40 20.02 14.54
CA GLU A 49 21.41 20.31 15.58
C GLU A 49 22.03 21.19 16.66
N GLY A 50 21.32 22.26 17.01
CA GLY A 50 21.71 23.20 18.05
C GLY A 50 20.78 23.10 19.26
N GLU A 51 21.34 22.85 20.44
CA GLU A 51 20.67 23.10 21.72
C GLU A 51 21.20 24.44 22.26
N ASN A 52 20.31 25.37 22.60
CA ASN A 52 20.68 26.73 23.03
C ASN A 52 21.54 27.52 22.02
N LEU A 53 21.54 27.08 20.76
CA LEU A 53 22.30 27.63 19.65
C LEU A 53 21.43 27.61 18.39
N ASP A 54 21.35 28.75 17.70
CA ASP A 54 20.95 28.76 16.30
C ASP A 54 22.18 28.49 15.44
N ILE A 55 21.99 27.76 14.34
CA ILE A 55 23.07 27.35 13.43
C ILE A 55 22.70 27.83 12.02
N ASP A 56 23.57 28.61 11.40
CA ASP A 56 23.51 28.95 9.98
C ASP A 56 24.63 28.19 9.24
N VAL A 57 24.24 27.35 8.26
CA VAL A 57 25.11 26.38 7.57
C VAL A 57 25.55 26.92 6.22
N LYS A 58 26.86 26.93 5.95
CA LYS A 58 27.43 27.38 4.67
C LYS A 58 28.46 26.36 4.14
N PRO A 59 28.42 26.03 2.83
CA PRO A 59 27.40 26.41 1.86
C PRO A 59 26.05 25.71 2.14
N ILE A 60 24.95 26.31 1.68
CA ILE A 60 23.57 25.86 1.99
C ILE A 60 23.24 24.47 1.43
N GLU A 61 24.00 24.00 0.43
CA GLU A 61 23.88 22.66 -0.16
C GLU A 61 24.07 21.52 0.85
N PHE A 62 24.75 21.78 1.97
CA PHE A 62 24.92 20.80 3.05
C PHE A 62 23.65 20.57 3.89
N LEU A 63 22.58 21.33 3.66
CA LEU A 63 21.25 21.05 4.22
C LEU A 63 20.53 19.93 3.46
N ASP A 64 20.93 19.67 2.22
CA ASP A 64 20.37 18.64 1.36
C ASP A 64 21.33 17.44 1.21
N GLU A 65 20.95 16.48 0.38
CA GLU A 65 21.83 15.39 -0.02
C GLU A 65 22.93 15.89 -0.95
N ILE A 66 24.18 15.56 -0.66
CA ILE A 66 25.35 16.02 -1.37
C ILE A 66 26.20 14.85 -1.86
N LEU A 67 26.67 14.99 -3.10
CA LEU A 67 27.55 14.03 -3.76
C LEU A 67 29.01 14.31 -3.44
N PHE A 68 29.78 13.26 -3.19
CA PHE A 68 31.23 13.31 -3.04
C PHE A 68 31.88 12.28 -3.96
N ASN A 69 32.82 12.72 -4.79
CA ASN A 69 33.72 11.83 -5.52
C ASN A 69 34.64 11.07 -4.55
N SER A 70 35.24 9.98 -5.01
CA SER A 70 36.22 9.24 -4.21
C SER A 70 37.40 10.13 -3.81
N GLY A 71 37.70 10.19 -2.51
CA GLY A 71 38.77 11.03 -1.96
C GLY A 71 38.49 12.54 -1.97
N GLU A 72 37.30 12.98 -2.40
CA GLU A 72 36.95 14.40 -2.44
C GLU A 72 36.82 14.97 -1.03
N THR A 73 37.34 16.19 -0.86
CA THR A 73 37.23 16.97 0.37
C THR A 73 36.42 18.23 0.12
N LYS A 74 35.45 18.50 0.99
CA LYS A 74 34.67 19.74 1.02
C LYS A 74 34.74 20.40 2.39
N TYR A 75 34.40 21.68 2.45
CA TYR A 75 34.42 22.47 3.68
C TYR A 75 33.01 22.93 4.04
N ILE A 76 32.70 22.87 5.33
CA ILE A 76 31.42 23.28 5.90
C ILE A 76 31.71 24.29 7.00
N ASP A 77 31.16 25.49 6.88
CA ASP A 77 31.21 26.54 7.88
C ASP A 77 29.85 26.66 8.58
N LEU A 78 29.86 26.57 9.90
CA LEU A 78 28.70 26.76 10.75
C LEU A 78 28.84 28.07 11.51
N GLN A 79 27.92 29.00 11.28
CA GLN A 79 27.80 30.20 12.09
C GLN A 79 26.89 29.91 13.29
N LEU A 80 27.42 30.05 14.49
CA LEU A 80 26.70 29.78 15.73
C LEU A 80 26.18 31.08 16.34
N LYS A 81 24.92 31.06 16.77
CA LYS A 81 24.33 32.17 17.52
C LYS A 81 23.76 31.66 18.84
N PRO A 82 24.33 32.05 19.99
CA PRO A 82 23.80 31.63 21.29
C PRO A 82 22.43 32.24 21.57
N THR A 83 21.53 31.42 22.10
CA THR A 83 20.16 31.82 22.46
C THR A 83 19.94 31.87 23.98
N THR A 84 20.78 31.20 24.76
CA THR A 84 20.74 31.23 26.23
C THR A 84 22.13 31.45 26.85
N ASN A 85 22.18 31.77 28.14
CA ASN A 85 23.43 31.83 28.90
C ASN A 85 23.78 30.46 29.49
N GLY A 86 25.07 30.17 29.60
CA GLY A 86 25.55 28.92 30.16
C GLY A 86 26.27 28.10 29.11
N PHE A 87 25.55 27.15 28.50
CA PHE A 87 26.08 26.30 27.44
C PHE A 87 25.21 26.31 26.19
N GLY A 88 25.88 26.09 25.07
CA GLY A 88 25.33 25.67 23.80
C GLY A 88 25.88 24.30 23.42
N LYS A 89 25.05 23.48 22.78
CA LYS A 89 25.47 22.17 22.23
C LYS A 89 25.27 22.14 20.73
N LEU A 90 26.35 21.90 20.00
CA LEU A 90 26.32 21.64 18.56
C LEU A 90 26.46 20.14 18.33
N THR A 91 25.49 19.51 17.68
CA THR A 91 25.55 18.10 17.26
C THR A 91 25.68 18.02 15.74
N VAL A 92 26.63 17.24 15.26
CA VAL A 92 26.93 17.01 13.85
C VAL A 92 26.73 15.54 13.53
N ASN A 93 25.80 15.23 12.65
CA ASN A 93 25.53 13.89 12.15
C ASN A 93 25.76 13.83 10.64
N ALA A 94 26.33 12.72 10.16
CA ALA A 94 26.41 12.42 8.73
C ALA A 94 25.83 11.05 8.44
N TYR A 95 24.98 10.98 7.42
CA TYR A 95 24.31 9.78 6.94
C TYR A 95 24.80 9.45 5.53
N TRP A 96 25.18 8.21 5.30
CA TRP A 96 25.47 7.66 3.99
C TRP A 96 24.18 7.18 3.33
N MET A 97 23.84 7.72 2.17
CA MET A 97 22.60 7.45 1.45
C MET A 97 22.79 6.26 0.51
N LYS A 98 22.64 5.04 1.05
CA LYS A 98 23.00 3.81 0.33
C LYS A 98 21.82 3.26 -0.45
N LEU A 99 22.04 2.95 -1.72
CA LEU A 99 21.11 2.13 -2.51
C LEU A 99 21.12 0.69 -1.99
N VAL A 100 20.00 0.24 -1.46
CA VAL A 100 19.79 -1.13 -0.97
C VAL A 100 18.76 -1.85 -1.83
N GLU A 101 19.04 -3.12 -2.13
CA GLU A 101 18.05 -4.01 -2.75
C GLU A 101 17.11 -4.54 -1.68
N ILE A 102 15.81 -4.33 -1.87
CA ILE A 102 14.74 -4.90 -1.06
C ILE A 102 13.91 -5.86 -1.90
N THR A 103 13.39 -6.89 -1.26
CA THR A 103 12.44 -7.81 -1.87
C THR A 103 11.04 -7.46 -1.39
N VAL A 104 10.14 -7.11 -2.30
CA VAL A 104 8.74 -6.81 -1.99
C VAL A 104 7.81 -7.82 -2.65
N LYS A 105 6.76 -8.21 -1.93
CA LYS A 105 5.71 -9.08 -2.48
C LYS A 105 4.73 -8.26 -3.30
N VAL A 106 4.73 -8.45 -4.61
CA VAL A 106 3.80 -7.78 -5.54
C VAL A 106 2.79 -8.78 -6.10
N GLN A 107 1.58 -8.30 -6.31
CA GLN A 107 0.54 -9.05 -7.02
C GLN A 107 0.85 -9.04 -8.52
N GLN A 108 0.89 -10.20 -9.14
CA GLN A 108 1.00 -10.38 -10.59
C GLN A 108 -0.14 -11.26 -11.11
N ILE A 109 -0.51 -11.05 -12.37
CA ILE A 109 -1.44 -11.92 -13.09
C ILE A 109 -0.74 -13.27 -13.35
N ARG A 110 -1.48 -14.37 -13.22
CA ARG A 110 -0.98 -15.72 -13.53
C ARG A 110 -0.90 -15.90 -15.03
N ASP A 111 0.09 -16.66 -15.47
CA ASP A 111 0.24 -16.98 -16.90
C ASP A 111 -0.81 -18.01 -17.35
N LYS A 112 -1.29 -18.88 -16.45
CA LYS A 112 -2.27 -19.94 -16.71
C LYS A 112 -3.09 -20.29 -15.47
N ILE A 113 -4.31 -20.80 -15.69
CA ILE A 113 -5.18 -21.42 -14.68
C ILE A 113 -5.11 -22.94 -14.78
N SER A 114 -5.40 -23.62 -13.67
CA SER A 114 -5.56 -25.08 -13.63
C SER A 114 -6.71 -25.53 -14.53
N SER A 115 -6.40 -26.31 -15.56
CA SER A 115 -7.38 -26.89 -16.49
C SER A 115 -8.30 -27.89 -15.77
N SER A 116 -9.49 -27.44 -15.36
CA SER A 116 -10.55 -28.24 -14.70
C SER A 116 -11.62 -27.38 -14.03
N ARG A 117 -11.39 -26.07 -13.83
CA ARG A 117 -12.31 -25.21 -13.08
C ARG A 117 -13.64 -25.04 -13.81
N ILE A 118 -13.61 -24.87 -15.13
CA ILE A 118 -14.81 -24.82 -15.99
C ILE A 118 -15.67 -26.07 -15.80
N ARG A 119 -15.07 -27.27 -15.81
CA ARG A 119 -15.81 -28.52 -15.64
C ARG A 119 -16.52 -28.58 -14.28
N GLN A 120 -15.88 -28.06 -13.22
CA GLN A 120 -16.49 -27.99 -11.90
C GLN A 120 -17.69 -27.04 -11.89
N ILE A 121 -17.51 -25.81 -12.41
CA ILE A 121 -18.59 -24.82 -12.52
C ILE A 121 -19.79 -25.40 -13.29
N LEU A 122 -19.56 -26.00 -14.46
CA LEU A 122 -20.62 -26.54 -15.32
C LEU A 122 -21.27 -27.82 -14.76
N LYS A 123 -20.58 -28.57 -13.89
CA LYS A 123 -21.17 -29.73 -13.20
C LYS A 123 -22.22 -29.28 -12.19
N ASP A 124 -21.94 -28.23 -11.43
CA ASP A 124 -22.80 -27.76 -10.34
C ASP A 124 -24.07 -27.04 -10.86
N LYS A 125 -24.08 -26.60 -12.13
CA LYS A 125 -25.19 -25.87 -12.77
C LYS A 125 -26.08 -26.74 -13.67
N GLN A 126 -26.47 -27.93 -13.23
CA GLN A 126 -27.33 -28.80 -14.04
C GLN A 126 -28.80 -28.36 -13.96
N PHE A 127 -29.28 -27.63 -14.98
CA PHE A 127 -30.70 -27.33 -15.16
C PHE A 127 -31.25 -28.17 -16.31
N LEU A 128 -31.38 -29.49 -16.15
CA LEU A 128 -31.90 -30.33 -17.23
C LEU A 128 -33.42 -30.41 -17.23
N HIS A 129 -34.01 -29.99 -18.35
CA HIS A 129 -35.19 -30.65 -18.90
C HIS A 129 -34.71 -31.54 -20.05
N THR A 130 -34.98 -32.85 -20.01
CA THR A 130 -34.77 -33.74 -21.16
C THR A 130 -35.98 -33.59 -22.09
N VAL A 131 -35.74 -33.19 -23.33
CA VAL A 131 -36.78 -33.20 -24.37
C VAL A 131 -36.92 -34.64 -24.86
N LYS A 132 -38.09 -35.25 -24.68
CA LYS A 132 -38.46 -36.42 -25.48
C LYS A 132 -38.93 -35.91 -26.84
N SER A 133 -38.01 -35.88 -27.81
CA SER A 133 -38.38 -35.67 -29.21
C SER A 133 -39.18 -36.88 -29.67
N ASP A 134 -40.44 -36.68 -30.02
CA ASP A 134 -41.23 -37.67 -30.75
C ASP A 134 -40.77 -37.72 -32.22
N SER A 135 -40.76 -38.91 -32.82
CA SER A 135 -40.37 -39.14 -34.22
C SER A 135 -41.56 -38.89 -35.14
N PHE A 136 -41.95 -37.63 -35.30
CA PHE A 136 -43.04 -37.25 -36.20
C PHE A 136 -42.52 -36.86 -37.59
N ASN A 137 -43.12 -37.43 -38.64
CA ASN A 137 -42.84 -37.06 -40.02
C ASN A 137 -44.15 -36.66 -40.72
N PRO A 138 -44.31 -35.38 -41.15
CA PRO A 138 -45.55 -34.91 -41.76
C PRO A 138 -45.89 -35.64 -43.07
N LYS A 139 -44.88 -36.17 -43.78
CA LYS A 139 -45.10 -36.92 -45.04
C LYS A 139 -45.86 -38.23 -44.83
N ASP A 140 -45.79 -38.81 -43.64
CA ASP A 140 -46.50 -40.06 -43.33
C ASP A 140 -48.02 -39.86 -43.28
N TYR A 141 -48.48 -38.60 -43.24
CA TYR A 141 -49.88 -38.20 -43.14
C TYR A 141 -50.41 -37.53 -44.41
N VAL A 142 -49.65 -37.55 -45.51
CA VAL A 142 -50.03 -36.98 -46.81
C VAL A 142 -49.92 -38.07 -47.88
N ILE A 143 -51.03 -38.39 -48.55
CA ILE A 143 -51.06 -39.34 -49.67
C ILE A 143 -51.56 -38.63 -50.92
N ALA A 144 -50.75 -38.60 -51.97
CA ALA A 144 -51.15 -38.02 -53.25
C ALA A 144 -52.19 -38.93 -53.92
N SER A 145 -53.42 -38.44 -53.99
CA SER A 145 -54.55 -39.09 -54.66
C SER A 145 -55.27 -38.08 -55.54
N ASP A 146 -55.64 -38.47 -56.77
CA ASP A 146 -56.45 -37.62 -57.64
C ASP A 146 -57.92 -37.59 -57.17
N LYS A 147 -58.70 -36.62 -57.68
CA LYS A 147 -60.12 -36.47 -57.30
C LYS A 147 -60.95 -37.71 -57.61
N ASN A 148 -60.59 -38.48 -58.63
CA ASN A 148 -61.27 -39.72 -59.00
C ASN A 148 -60.93 -40.86 -58.01
N GLY A 149 -59.67 -40.97 -57.58
CA GLY A 149 -59.22 -41.90 -56.55
C GLY A 149 -59.87 -41.64 -55.20
N ILE A 150 -60.02 -40.37 -54.80
CA ILE A 150 -60.76 -40.00 -53.58
C ILE A 150 -62.22 -40.46 -53.68
N LYS A 151 -62.92 -40.16 -54.78
CA LYS A 151 -64.31 -40.60 -54.98
C LYS A 151 -64.45 -42.13 -54.97
N LYS A 152 -63.47 -42.85 -55.50
CA LYS A 152 -63.44 -44.32 -55.47
C LYS A 152 -63.37 -44.84 -54.03
N ILE A 153 -62.50 -44.26 -53.20
CA ILE A 153 -62.36 -44.63 -51.78
C ILE A 153 -63.62 -44.22 -51.00
N GLU A 154 -64.20 -43.05 -51.26
CA GLU A 154 -65.48 -42.63 -50.68
C GLU A 154 -66.61 -43.63 -50.98
N ASN A 155 -66.72 -44.07 -52.25
CA ASN A 155 -67.72 -45.06 -52.65
C ASN A 155 -67.47 -46.41 -52.00
N GLN A 156 -66.21 -46.87 -51.92
CA GLN A 156 -65.85 -48.12 -51.24
C GLN A 156 -66.21 -48.09 -49.75
N ILE A 157 -66.02 -46.95 -49.07
CA ILE A 157 -66.41 -46.79 -47.66
C ILE A 157 -67.94 -46.73 -47.54
N LYS A 158 -68.64 -46.02 -48.44
CA LYS A 158 -70.12 -45.95 -48.46
C LYS A 158 -70.76 -47.29 -48.73
N ASP A 159 -70.35 -48.01 -49.77
CA ASP A 159 -70.90 -49.32 -50.14
C ASP A 159 -70.71 -50.33 -49.00
N ALA A 160 -69.57 -50.26 -48.30
CA ALA A 160 -69.31 -51.08 -47.11
C ALA A 160 -70.12 -50.66 -45.86
N THR A 161 -70.67 -49.43 -45.81
CA THR A 161 -71.50 -48.94 -44.70
C THR A 161 -73.01 -48.94 -44.98
N THR A 162 -73.45 -48.92 -46.24
CA THR A 162 -74.87 -48.98 -46.64
C THR A 162 -75.33 -50.37 -47.11
N GLY A 163 -74.43 -51.35 -47.21
CA GLY A 163 -74.71 -52.74 -47.58
C GLY A 163 -75.46 -53.56 -46.53
N SER A 164 -76.67 -53.11 -46.13
CA SER A 164 -77.65 -53.93 -45.41
C SER A 164 -79.08 -53.40 -45.61
N ALA A 165 -79.55 -53.37 -46.87
CA ALA A 165 -80.98 -53.22 -47.19
C ALA A 165 -81.28 -53.71 -48.62
N GLU A 166 -81.30 -55.03 -48.81
CA GLU A 166 -82.19 -55.83 -49.69
C GLU A 166 -81.47 -57.11 -50.17
N PRO A 167 -82.06 -58.30 -49.99
CA PRO A 167 -81.47 -59.54 -50.48
C PRO A 167 -81.81 -59.71 -51.97
N LYS A 168 -80.79 -59.76 -52.83
CA LYS A 168 -80.94 -60.38 -54.17
C LYS A 168 -79.91 -61.47 -54.36
N ASN A 169 -80.44 -62.61 -54.79
CA ASN A 169 -79.78 -63.88 -55.03
C ASN A 169 -78.61 -63.80 -56.01
N ASN A 170 -77.68 -64.73 -55.79
CA ASN A 170 -76.57 -65.20 -56.64
C ASN A 170 -75.23 -64.44 -56.54
N GLY A 171 -74.31 -65.03 -55.77
CA GLY A 171 -72.88 -65.10 -56.08
C GLY A 171 -72.00 -63.96 -55.56
N GLN A 172 -71.34 -64.18 -54.42
CA GLN A 172 -70.26 -63.38 -53.82
C GLN A 172 -70.60 -61.93 -53.44
N SER A 173 -71.17 -61.74 -52.24
CA SER A 173 -71.02 -60.46 -51.52
C SER A 173 -69.54 -60.23 -51.20
N PRO A 174 -68.95 -59.06 -51.54
CA PRO A 174 -67.64 -58.70 -51.02
C PRO A 174 -67.83 -58.37 -49.54
N ASN A 175 -67.43 -59.32 -48.69
CA ASN A 175 -67.40 -59.10 -47.24
C ASN A 175 -66.17 -58.23 -46.94
N VAL A 176 -66.26 -56.93 -47.19
CA VAL A 176 -65.19 -55.98 -46.88
C VAL A 176 -64.97 -56.01 -45.37
N SER A 177 -63.77 -56.36 -44.93
CA SER A 177 -63.47 -56.49 -43.51
C SER A 177 -63.46 -55.11 -42.84
N ARG A 178 -63.89 -55.03 -41.57
CA ARG A 178 -63.84 -53.78 -40.79
C ARG A 178 -62.45 -53.12 -40.77
N ALA A 179 -61.40 -53.93 -40.80
CA ALA A 179 -60.01 -53.47 -40.88
C ALA A 179 -59.68 -52.79 -42.23
N GLU A 180 -60.24 -53.26 -43.34
CA GLU A 180 -60.09 -52.63 -44.65
C GLU A 180 -60.85 -51.30 -44.72
N VAL A 181 -62.04 -51.22 -44.11
CA VAL A 181 -62.78 -49.94 -44.01
C VAL A 181 -61.99 -48.92 -43.21
N GLU A 182 -61.42 -49.30 -42.06
CA GLU A 182 -60.59 -48.39 -41.26
C GLU A 182 -59.30 -47.99 -41.97
N SER A 183 -58.65 -48.92 -42.69
CA SER A 183 -57.50 -48.60 -43.55
C SER A 183 -57.86 -47.57 -44.63
N ASN A 184 -59.00 -47.77 -45.30
CA ASN A 184 -59.51 -46.84 -46.31
C ASN A 184 -59.85 -45.47 -45.71
N ILE A 185 -60.39 -45.41 -44.48
CA ILE A 185 -60.62 -44.14 -43.75
C ILE A 185 -59.29 -43.41 -43.50
N ARG A 186 -58.22 -44.11 -43.09
CA ARG A 186 -56.89 -43.51 -42.91
C ARG A 186 -56.34 -42.96 -44.23
N ILE A 187 -56.41 -43.75 -45.31
CA ILE A 187 -55.95 -43.33 -46.64
C ILE A 187 -56.77 -42.12 -47.13
N LEU A 188 -58.09 -42.15 -46.93
CA LEU A 188 -58.99 -41.08 -47.33
C LEU A 188 -58.65 -39.77 -46.59
N ALA A 189 -58.47 -39.82 -45.27
CA ALA A 189 -58.10 -38.65 -44.47
C ALA A 189 -56.78 -38.02 -44.94
N LYS A 190 -55.74 -38.85 -45.16
CA LYS A 190 -54.43 -38.40 -45.70
C LYS A 190 -54.53 -37.86 -47.12
N SER A 191 -55.43 -38.41 -47.93
CA SER A 191 -55.69 -37.97 -49.32
C SER A 191 -56.40 -36.62 -49.38
N TYR A 192 -57.38 -36.38 -48.50
CA TYR A 192 -58.02 -35.07 -48.37
C TYR A 192 -57.02 -34.01 -47.95
N LEU A 193 -56.14 -34.31 -46.98
CA LEU A 193 -55.12 -33.38 -46.55
C LEU A 193 -54.18 -32.99 -47.71
N SER A 194 -53.73 -33.96 -48.51
CA SER A 194 -52.89 -33.71 -49.69
C SER A 194 -53.56 -32.82 -50.75
N ASN A 195 -54.89 -32.78 -50.82
CA ASN A 195 -55.65 -31.98 -51.76
C ASN A 195 -56.10 -30.62 -51.19
N GLY A 196 -55.62 -30.24 -50.00
CA GLY A 196 -55.98 -29.00 -49.32
C GLY A 196 -57.37 -29.02 -48.66
N GLU A 197 -58.02 -30.18 -48.58
CA GLU A 197 -59.35 -30.37 -47.97
C GLU A 197 -59.23 -30.68 -46.46
N PHE A 198 -58.57 -29.81 -45.71
CA PHE A 198 -58.17 -30.04 -44.31
C PHE A 198 -59.34 -30.43 -43.39
N TYR A 199 -60.47 -29.72 -43.44
CA TYR A 199 -61.62 -30.05 -42.59
C TYR A 199 -62.20 -31.43 -42.91
N LYS A 200 -62.23 -31.85 -44.19
CA LYS A 200 -62.67 -33.20 -44.56
C LYS A 200 -61.69 -34.28 -44.11
N ALA A 201 -60.39 -33.97 -44.08
CA ALA A 201 -59.39 -34.87 -43.52
C ALA A 201 -59.66 -35.12 -42.02
N LEU A 202 -59.92 -34.05 -41.26
CA LEU A 202 -60.27 -34.14 -39.84
C LEU A 202 -61.59 -34.90 -39.63
N GLU A 203 -62.65 -34.56 -40.36
CA GLU A 203 -63.94 -35.28 -40.30
C GLU A 203 -63.80 -36.77 -40.62
N SER A 204 -62.94 -37.12 -41.58
CA SER A 204 -62.69 -38.51 -41.95
C SER A 204 -61.98 -39.26 -40.84
N SER A 205 -60.99 -38.65 -40.19
CA SER A 205 -60.32 -39.28 -39.04
C SER A 205 -61.27 -39.60 -37.89
N LEU A 206 -62.31 -38.78 -37.68
CA LEU A 206 -63.33 -38.97 -36.64
C LEU A 206 -64.26 -40.18 -36.90
N LYS A 207 -64.20 -40.81 -38.07
CA LYS A 207 -64.99 -42.01 -38.42
C LYS A 207 -64.33 -43.33 -37.97
N LEU A 208 -63.09 -43.28 -37.47
CA LEU A 208 -62.42 -44.46 -36.92
C LEU A 208 -63.11 -44.95 -35.64
N THR A 209 -63.16 -46.27 -35.44
CA THR A 209 -63.86 -46.85 -34.28
C THR A 209 -62.96 -47.02 -33.06
N ASN A 210 -61.64 -47.13 -33.25
CA ASN A 210 -60.67 -47.12 -32.17
C ASN A 210 -60.40 -45.68 -31.71
N GLU A 211 -60.80 -45.35 -30.48
CA GLU A 211 -60.65 -44.00 -29.91
C GLU A 211 -59.19 -43.52 -29.83
N SER A 212 -58.24 -44.41 -29.51
CA SER A 212 -56.82 -44.04 -29.41
C SER A 212 -56.27 -43.65 -30.78
N GLU A 213 -56.52 -44.48 -31.79
CA GLU A 213 -56.09 -44.21 -33.17
C GLU A 213 -56.80 -43.00 -33.77
N LYS A 214 -58.09 -42.82 -33.45
CA LYS A 214 -58.87 -41.64 -33.84
C LYS A 214 -58.21 -40.36 -33.36
N ILE A 215 -57.91 -40.29 -32.06
CA ILE A 215 -57.30 -39.12 -31.43
C ILE A 215 -55.89 -38.88 -31.99
N GLU A 216 -55.09 -39.94 -32.12
CA GLU A 216 -53.73 -39.87 -32.66
C GLU A 216 -53.73 -39.36 -34.10
N LEU A 217 -54.55 -39.95 -34.98
CA LEU A 217 -54.66 -39.53 -36.37
C LEU A 217 -55.16 -38.09 -36.48
N TYR A 218 -56.17 -37.72 -35.70
CA TYR A 218 -56.73 -36.36 -35.70
C TYR A 218 -55.65 -35.31 -35.38
N TYR A 219 -54.89 -35.50 -34.30
CA TYR A 219 -53.85 -34.55 -33.91
C TYR A 219 -52.63 -34.56 -34.84
N ASN A 220 -52.25 -35.73 -35.36
CA ASN A 220 -51.17 -35.83 -36.34
C ASN A 220 -51.55 -35.21 -37.70
N LEU A 221 -52.81 -35.26 -38.10
CA LEU A 221 -53.31 -34.52 -39.27
C LEU A 221 -53.25 -33.00 -39.06
N ILE A 222 -53.55 -32.51 -37.85
CA ILE A 222 -53.38 -31.08 -37.51
C ILE A 222 -51.91 -30.67 -37.63
N ARG A 223 -50.99 -31.45 -37.05
CA ARG A 223 -49.54 -31.22 -37.14
C ARG A 223 -49.04 -31.28 -38.59
N ALA A 224 -49.48 -32.28 -39.35
CA ALA A 224 -49.11 -32.43 -40.76
C ALA A 224 -49.63 -31.26 -41.61
N ASN A 225 -50.89 -30.85 -41.40
CA ASN A 225 -51.46 -29.68 -42.06
C ASN A 225 -50.71 -28.40 -41.70
N ALA A 226 -50.11 -28.31 -40.51
CA ALA A 226 -49.37 -27.12 -40.12
C ALA A 226 -48.21 -26.87 -41.08
N THR A 227 -47.63 -27.91 -41.69
CA THR A 227 -46.56 -27.78 -42.70
C THR A 227 -47.04 -27.29 -44.07
N LEU A 228 -48.35 -27.44 -44.35
CA LEU A 228 -48.98 -26.99 -45.60
C LEU A 228 -49.63 -25.62 -45.43
N ASN A 229 -50.32 -25.39 -44.30
CA ASN A 229 -51.04 -24.17 -43.97
C ASN A 229 -51.10 -23.97 -42.44
N LEU A 230 -50.10 -23.25 -41.91
CA LEU A 230 -49.94 -22.99 -40.48
C LEU A 230 -51.17 -22.33 -39.85
N GLU A 231 -51.71 -21.29 -40.48
CA GLU A 231 -52.83 -20.52 -39.92
C GLU A 231 -54.06 -21.39 -39.71
N SER A 232 -54.39 -22.22 -40.71
CA SER A 232 -55.56 -23.11 -40.61
C SER A 232 -55.40 -24.16 -39.50
N SER A 233 -54.18 -24.70 -39.30
CA SER A 233 -53.90 -25.61 -38.18
C SER A 233 -54.02 -24.91 -36.84
N LEU A 234 -53.45 -23.70 -36.69
CA LEU A 234 -53.54 -22.95 -35.44
C LEU A 234 -54.98 -22.56 -35.10
N GLN A 235 -55.80 -22.20 -36.10
CA GLN A 235 -57.24 -21.95 -35.90
C GLN A 235 -58.00 -23.19 -35.40
N VAL A 236 -57.65 -24.39 -35.87
CA VAL A 236 -58.25 -25.63 -35.37
C VAL A 236 -57.77 -25.93 -33.95
N VAL A 237 -56.46 -25.78 -33.68
CA VAL A 237 -55.90 -25.94 -32.34
C VAL A 237 -56.55 -24.98 -31.34
N GLU A 238 -56.81 -23.74 -31.75
CA GLU A 238 -57.44 -22.74 -30.90
C GLU A 238 -58.85 -23.13 -30.44
N LYS A 239 -59.59 -23.83 -31.30
CA LYS A 239 -60.97 -24.30 -31.10
C LYS A 239 -61.08 -25.64 -30.35
N LEU A 240 -59.95 -26.25 -29.96
CA LEU A 240 -59.99 -27.48 -29.16
C LEU A 240 -60.52 -27.20 -27.75
N ASN A 241 -61.46 -28.03 -27.29
CA ASN A 241 -62.06 -27.89 -25.95
C ASN A 241 -61.10 -28.27 -24.82
N ASP A 242 -60.16 -29.17 -25.07
CA ASP A 242 -59.17 -29.61 -24.09
C ASP A 242 -57.92 -28.72 -24.14
N GLN A 243 -57.75 -27.90 -23.11
CA GLN A 243 -56.64 -26.95 -22.99
C GLN A 243 -55.27 -27.66 -22.90
N ASN A 244 -55.19 -28.82 -22.26
CA ASN A 244 -53.95 -29.58 -22.17
C ASN A 244 -53.53 -30.09 -23.55
N LYS A 245 -54.49 -30.62 -24.33
CA LYS A 245 -54.24 -31.06 -25.70
C LYS A 245 -53.90 -29.90 -26.63
N LYS A 246 -54.60 -28.77 -26.49
CA LYS A 246 -54.27 -27.53 -27.21
C LYS A 246 -52.81 -27.12 -26.98
N ASN A 247 -52.38 -27.03 -25.73
CA ASN A 247 -51.01 -26.67 -25.36
C ASN A 247 -49.99 -27.71 -25.86
N GLN A 248 -50.31 -29.00 -25.72
CA GLN A 248 -49.46 -30.10 -26.19
C GLN A 248 -49.24 -30.05 -27.71
N ILE A 249 -50.30 -29.90 -28.50
CA ILE A 249 -50.22 -29.86 -29.96
C ILE A 249 -49.50 -28.59 -30.41
N THR A 250 -49.77 -27.45 -29.78
CA THR A 250 -49.07 -26.18 -30.07
C THR A 250 -47.57 -26.34 -29.87
N LYS A 251 -47.15 -26.95 -28.75
CA LYS A 251 -45.75 -27.25 -28.47
C LYS A 251 -45.15 -28.21 -29.51
N CYS A 252 -45.85 -29.27 -29.89
CA CYS A 252 -45.39 -30.18 -30.93
C CYS A 252 -45.19 -29.47 -32.28
N ILE A 253 -46.15 -28.63 -32.70
CA ILE A 253 -46.02 -27.83 -33.92
C ILE A 253 -44.82 -26.88 -33.82
N ALA A 254 -44.61 -26.23 -32.67
CA ALA A 254 -43.45 -25.36 -32.47
C ALA A 254 -42.12 -26.12 -32.62
N LEU A 255 -42.02 -27.32 -32.05
CA LEU A 255 -40.84 -28.19 -32.17
C LEU A 255 -40.61 -28.65 -33.61
N ASP A 256 -41.66 -29.04 -34.33
CA ASP A 256 -41.60 -29.41 -35.74
C ASP A 256 -41.08 -28.21 -36.58
N TYR A 257 -41.52 -27.00 -36.24
CA TYR A 257 -41.16 -25.76 -36.91
C TYR A 257 -39.73 -25.25 -36.63
N VAL A 258 -39.05 -25.73 -35.60
CA VAL A 258 -37.60 -25.49 -35.42
C VAL A 258 -36.81 -25.97 -36.65
N ILE A 259 -37.29 -27.06 -37.29
CA ILE A 259 -36.63 -27.61 -38.47
C ILE A 259 -37.17 -26.95 -39.75
N ILE A 260 -38.49 -26.77 -39.84
CA ILE A 260 -39.19 -26.32 -41.05
C ILE A 260 -38.98 -24.82 -41.33
N ASP A 261 -39.36 -23.96 -40.37
CA ASP A 261 -39.28 -22.50 -40.50
C ASP A 261 -39.15 -21.87 -39.09
N PRO A 262 -37.91 -21.68 -38.59
CA PRO A 262 -37.64 -21.17 -37.25
C PRO A 262 -38.29 -19.81 -36.96
N ASP A 263 -38.53 -18.98 -37.97
CA ASP A 263 -39.07 -17.63 -37.80
C ASP A 263 -40.54 -17.62 -37.36
N LYS A 264 -41.26 -18.74 -37.54
CA LYS A 264 -42.66 -18.88 -37.12
C LYS A 264 -42.81 -19.40 -35.69
N VAL A 265 -41.74 -19.93 -35.08
CA VAL A 265 -41.81 -20.61 -33.77
C VAL A 265 -42.31 -19.68 -32.67
N SER A 266 -41.86 -18.43 -32.64
CA SER A 266 -42.33 -17.44 -31.66
C SER A 266 -43.84 -17.17 -31.76
N LYS A 267 -44.36 -17.10 -32.99
CA LYS A 267 -45.80 -16.97 -33.26
C LYS A 267 -46.55 -18.21 -32.78
N ILE A 268 -46.04 -19.41 -33.03
CA ILE A 268 -46.70 -20.66 -32.61
C ILE A 268 -46.77 -20.74 -31.08
N ILE A 269 -45.65 -20.51 -30.38
CA ILE A 269 -45.58 -20.52 -28.91
C ILE A 269 -46.55 -19.50 -28.30
N SER A 270 -46.87 -18.40 -28.99
CA SER A 270 -47.81 -17.39 -28.49
C SER A 270 -49.24 -17.90 -28.28
N PHE A 271 -49.61 -19.04 -28.88
CA PHE A 271 -50.92 -19.70 -28.67
C PHE A 271 -51.02 -20.48 -27.35
N ILE A 272 -49.92 -20.61 -26.61
CA ILE A 272 -49.91 -21.15 -25.24
C ILE A 272 -50.15 -19.99 -24.28
N ASN A 273 -51.34 -19.98 -23.67
CA ASN A 273 -51.79 -18.90 -22.77
C ASN A 273 -51.18 -18.99 -21.36
N GLU A 274 -50.81 -20.19 -20.91
CA GLU A 274 -50.25 -20.41 -19.57
C GLU A 274 -48.74 -20.18 -19.59
N ASP A 275 -48.26 -19.22 -18.80
CA ASP A 275 -46.85 -18.79 -18.81
C ASP A 275 -45.87 -19.92 -18.45
N SER A 276 -46.22 -20.79 -17.48
CA SER A 276 -45.39 -21.93 -17.06
C SER A 276 -45.16 -22.95 -18.19
N LEU A 277 -46.23 -23.24 -18.97
CA LEU A 277 -46.19 -24.16 -20.10
C LEU A 277 -45.50 -23.51 -21.30
N LYS A 278 -45.68 -22.21 -21.47
CA LYS A 278 -45.01 -21.42 -22.51
C LYS A 278 -43.51 -21.41 -22.28
N GLU A 279 -43.07 -21.18 -21.05
CA GLU A 279 -41.66 -21.24 -20.66
C GLU A 279 -41.06 -22.63 -20.90
N THR A 280 -41.77 -23.69 -20.48
CA THR A 280 -41.37 -25.08 -20.78
C THR A 280 -41.27 -25.33 -22.30
N ALA A 281 -42.20 -24.82 -23.10
CA ALA A 281 -42.16 -24.97 -24.55
C ALA A 281 -40.97 -24.21 -25.19
N ILE A 282 -40.64 -23.01 -24.68
CA ILE A 282 -39.46 -22.25 -25.10
C ILE A 282 -38.18 -23.03 -24.80
N PHE A 283 -38.06 -23.62 -23.61
CA PHE A 283 -36.89 -24.44 -23.27
C PHE A 283 -36.73 -25.63 -24.21
N ASP A 284 -37.81 -26.38 -24.46
CA ASP A 284 -37.76 -27.53 -25.36
C ASP A 284 -37.36 -27.13 -26.78
N VAL A 285 -37.85 -25.97 -27.26
CA VAL A 285 -37.45 -25.39 -28.54
C VAL A 285 -35.97 -25.01 -28.56
N ILE A 286 -35.45 -24.38 -27.50
CA ILE A 286 -34.03 -24.02 -27.39
C ILE A 286 -33.16 -25.27 -27.42
N PHE A 287 -33.49 -26.29 -26.61
CA PHE A 287 -32.74 -27.54 -26.58
C PHE A 287 -32.82 -28.31 -27.89
N LYS A 288 -33.98 -28.35 -28.54
CA LYS A 288 -34.11 -28.93 -29.89
C LYS A 288 -33.29 -28.17 -30.92
N SER A 289 -33.21 -26.84 -30.79
CA SER A 289 -32.42 -26.00 -31.69
C SER A 289 -30.92 -26.25 -31.54
N LEU A 290 -30.43 -26.59 -30.34
CA LEU A 290 -29.02 -26.95 -30.11
C LEU A 290 -28.60 -28.21 -30.88
N GLU A 291 -29.52 -29.14 -31.18
CA GLU A 291 -29.22 -30.31 -32.03
C GLU A 291 -28.94 -29.91 -33.49
N LYS A 292 -29.42 -28.72 -33.92
CA LYS A 292 -29.31 -28.24 -35.30
C LYS A 292 -28.23 -27.18 -35.45
N GLU A 293 -28.36 -26.07 -34.70
CA GLU A 293 -27.47 -24.92 -34.81
C GLU A 293 -27.56 -24.04 -33.54
N THR A 294 -26.42 -23.75 -32.91
CA THR A 294 -26.36 -22.93 -31.70
C THR A 294 -26.93 -21.53 -31.89
N GLY A 295 -26.72 -20.91 -33.07
CA GLY A 295 -27.25 -19.58 -33.37
C GLY A 295 -28.78 -19.52 -33.25
N LEU A 296 -29.48 -20.57 -33.65
CA LEU A 296 -30.94 -20.69 -33.50
C LEU A 296 -31.33 -20.82 -32.03
N ALA A 297 -30.60 -21.64 -31.25
CA ALA A 297 -30.85 -21.77 -29.82
C ALA A 297 -30.69 -20.44 -29.10
N LEU A 298 -29.63 -19.68 -29.39
CA LEU A 298 -29.40 -18.34 -28.84
C LEU A 298 -30.51 -17.37 -29.22
N LYS A 299 -30.97 -17.37 -30.48
CA LYS A 299 -32.10 -16.55 -30.92
C LYS A 299 -33.37 -16.82 -30.09
N PHE A 300 -33.66 -18.08 -29.76
CA PHE A 300 -34.84 -18.41 -28.96
C PHE A 300 -34.69 -18.10 -27.47
N THR A 301 -33.47 -17.93 -26.94
CA THR A 301 -33.29 -17.43 -25.56
C THR A 301 -33.86 -16.02 -25.36
N GLU A 302 -33.99 -15.23 -26.42
CA GLU A 302 -34.63 -13.90 -26.38
C GLU A 302 -36.13 -13.95 -26.08
N LEU A 303 -36.77 -15.11 -26.18
CA LEU A 303 -38.16 -15.31 -25.78
C LEU A 303 -38.34 -15.42 -24.26
N ILE A 304 -37.24 -15.62 -23.51
CA ILE A 304 -37.24 -15.72 -22.05
C ILE A 304 -37.23 -14.32 -21.45
N LYS A 305 -38.30 -13.96 -20.73
CA LYS A 305 -38.45 -12.62 -20.12
C LYS A 305 -37.67 -12.45 -18.82
N ASP A 306 -37.52 -13.52 -18.04
CA ASP A 306 -36.77 -13.51 -16.79
C ASP A 306 -35.27 -13.64 -17.09
N GLU A 307 -34.51 -12.61 -16.73
CA GLU A 307 -33.08 -12.53 -17.02
C GLU A 307 -32.26 -13.56 -16.24
N THR A 308 -32.68 -13.92 -15.02
CA THR A 308 -32.00 -14.96 -14.23
C THR A 308 -32.21 -16.34 -14.85
N VAL A 309 -33.42 -16.64 -15.32
CA VAL A 309 -33.72 -17.85 -16.08
C VAL A 309 -32.92 -17.86 -17.40
N LYS A 310 -32.89 -16.73 -18.11
CA LYS A 310 -32.12 -16.61 -19.35
C LYS A 310 -30.64 -16.92 -19.14
N ILE A 311 -30.01 -16.36 -18.10
CA ILE A 311 -28.62 -16.67 -17.73
C ILE A 311 -28.43 -18.16 -17.46
N LYS A 312 -29.33 -18.81 -16.70
CA LYS A 312 -29.27 -20.26 -16.44
C LYS A 312 -29.32 -21.08 -17.73
N VAL A 313 -30.19 -20.71 -18.67
CA VAL A 313 -30.28 -21.38 -19.98
C VAL A 313 -29.02 -21.15 -20.79
N LEU A 314 -28.44 -19.96 -20.79
CA LEU A 314 -27.17 -19.68 -21.46
C LEU A 314 -26.01 -20.52 -20.87
N PHE A 315 -25.97 -20.73 -19.55
CA PHE A 315 -25.01 -21.65 -18.92
C PHE A 315 -25.21 -23.12 -19.35
N ASN A 316 -26.45 -23.58 -19.55
CA ASN A 316 -26.70 -24.90 -20.12
C ASN A 316 -26.19 -25.01 -21.56
N ILE A 317 -26.34 -23.95 -22.37
CA ILE A 317 -25.79 -23.91 -23.73
C ILE A 317 -24.26 -23.98 -23.67
N ILE A 318 -23.61 -23.18 -22.80
CA ILE A 318 -22.15 -23.26 -22.57
C ILE A 318 -21.73 -24.68 -22.23
N LYS A 319 -22.47 -25.37 -21.35
CA LYS A 319 -22.20 -26.76 -20.99
C LYS A 319 -22.22 -27.69 -22.20
N LYS A 320 -23.22 -27.56 -23.06
CA LYS A 320 -23.33 -28.38 -24.27
C LYS A 320 -22.23 -28.08 -25.30
N LEU A 321 -21.87 -26.81 -25.45
CA LEU A 321 -20.76 -26.39 -26.31
C LEU A 321 -19.41 -26.86 -25.77
N HIS A 322 -19.24 -26.89 -24.45
CA HIS A 322 -18.02 -27.38 -23.81
C HIS A 322 -17.85 -28.89 -24.04
N GLU A 323 -18.93 -29.68 -24.10
CA GLU A 323 -18.87 -31.10 -24.51
C GLU A 323 -18.40 -31.29 -25.96
N THR A 324 -18.62 -30.29 -26.82
CA THR A 324 -18.24 -30.30 -28.24
C THR A 324 -16.96 -29.49 -28.54
N ASN A 325 -16.30 -28.94 -27.50
CA ASN A 325 -15.10 -28.10 -27.56
C ASN A 325 -15.23 -26.81 -28.42
N ASP A 326 -16.43 -26.23 -28.55
CA ASP A 326 -16.62 -24.96 -29.26
C ASP A 326 -16.38 -23.75 -28.35
N ASN A 327 -15.10 -23.47 -28.07
CA ASN A 327 -14.70 -22.39 -27.17
C ASN A 327 -15.10 -20.99 -27.70
N SER A 328 -15.14 -20.80 -29.02
CA SER A 328 -15.43 -19.50 -29.64
C SER A 328 -16.84 -19.02 -29.35
N GLN A 329 -17.81 -19.93 -29.43
CA GLN A 329 -19.20 -19.63 -29.10
C GLN A 329 -19.39 -19.45 -27.60
N ILE A 330 -18.69 -20.23 -26.76
CA ILE A 330 -18.73 -20.06 -25.31
C ILE A 330 -18.30 -18.64 -24.91
N LEU A 331 -17.20 -18.12 -25.46
CA LEU A 331 -16.73 -16.76 -25.18
C LEU A 331 -17.75 -15.69 -25.59
N THR A 332 -18.51 -15.93 -26.67
CA THR A 332 -19.58 -15.03 -27.10
C THR A 332 -20.75 -15.03 -26.10
N ILE A 333 -21.13 -16.21 -25.62
CA ILE A 333 -22.21 -16.35 -24.63
C ILE A 333 -21.80 -15.76 -23.28
N ILE A 334 -20.54 -15.90 -22.85
CA ILE A 334 -20.02 -15.26 -21.64
C ILE A 334 -20.22 -13.75 -21.71
N LYS A 335 -19.83 -13.12 -22.82
CA LYS A 335 -20.04 -11.67 -23.00
C LYS A 335 -21.53 -11.31 -22.93
N GLN A 336 -22.40 -12.12 -23.52
CA GLN A 336 -23.85 -11.90 -23.45
C GLN A 336 -24.37 -11.98 -22.01
N ILE A 337 -23.92 -12.97 -21.22
CA ILE A 337 -24.27 -13.10 -19.80
C ILE A 337 -23.77 -11.89 -19.00
N ASP A 338 -22.50 -11.51 -19.18
CA ASP A 338 -21.91 -10.36 -18.49
C ASP A 338 -22.67 -9.07 -18.82
N GLU A 339 -23.05 -8.88 -20.08
CA GLU A 339 -23.86 -7.72 -20.49
C GLU A 339 -25.26 -7.73 -19.86
N ILE A 340 -25.93 -8.88 -19.79
CA ILE A 340 -27.22 -9.01 -19.10
C ILE A 340 -27.05 -8.62 -17.63
N ILE A 341 -26.04 -9.16 -16.95
CA ILE A 341 -25.83 -8.92 -15.51
C ILE A 341 -25.47 -7.46 -15.24
N LEU A 342 -24.57 -6.86 -16.04
CA LEU A 342 -24.03 -5.52 -15.78
C LEU A 342 -24.96 -4.38 -16.23
N LYS A 343 -25.87 -4.62 -17.19
CA LYS A 343 -26.80 -3.61 -17.72
C LYS A 343 -28.24 -3.78 -17.25
N SER A 344 -28.52 -4.77 -16.40
CA SER A 344 -29.87 -5.04 -15.92
C SER A 344 -30.32 -4.03 -14.87
N ASP A 345 -31.56 -3.56 -15.00
CA ASP A 345 -32.27 -2.79 -13.95
C ASP A 345 -33.01 -3.72 -12.95
N LYS A 346 -33.04 -5.03 -13.21
CA LYS A 346 -33.77 -6.05 -12.43
C LYS A 346 -32.85 -6.92 -11.58
N ILE A 347 -31.61 -7.09 -12.00
CA ILE A 347 -30.59 -7.90 -11.35
C ILE A 347 -29.55 -6.97 -10.76
N ASN A 348 -29.32 -7.07 -9.45
CA ASN A 348 -28.27 -6.31 -8.78
C ASN A 348 -27.19 -7.24 -8.21
N VAL A 349 -25.99 -7.14 -8.76
CA VAL A 349 -24.82 -7.91 -8.31
C VAL A 349 -24.39 -7.58 -6.87
N SER A 350 -24.72 -6.39 -6.37
CA SER A 350 -24.34 -5.97 -5.01
C SER A 350 -25.34 -6.39 -3.93
N ASP A 351 -26.48 -6.97 -4.30
CA ASP A 351 -27.50 -7.41 -3.34
C ASP A 351 -26.95 -8.41 -2.33
N GLN A 352 -27.45 -8.32 -1.10
CA GLN A 352 -27.08 -9.20 0.01
C GLN A 352 -25.56 -9.26 0.27
N ASN A 353 -24.86 -8.14 0.08
CA ASN A 353 -23.39 -8.06 0.17
C ASN A 353 -22.71 -9.10 -0.74
N TYR A 354 -23.09 -9.11 -2.02
CA TYR A 354 -22.57 -10.03 -3.03
C TYR A 354 -22.87 -11.52 -2.78
N ARG A 355 -23.84 -11.85 -1.92
CA ARG A 355 -24.31 -13.23 -1.68
C ARG A 355 -25.58 -13.56 -2.47
N ASN A 356 -25.58 -13.23 -3.76
CA ASN A 356 -26.73 -13.43 -4.63
C ASN A 356 -26.35 -14.27 -5.87
N PRO A 357 -27.33 -14.92 -6.54
CA PRO A 357 -27.05 -15.75 -7.70
C PRO A 357 -26.37 -15.03 -8.87
N ALA A 358 -26.68 -13.75 -9.08
CA ALA A 358 -26.13 -12.99 -10.20
C ALA A 358 -24.63 -12.72 -10.03
N TYR A 359 -24.20 -12.37 -8.82
CA TYR A 359 -22.79 -12.26 -8.49
C TYR A 359 -22.05 -13.59 -8.70
N GLU A 360 -22.64 -14.70 -8.28
CA GLU A 360 -22.03 -16.03 -8.50
C GLU A 360 -21.89 -16.35 -9.98
N TYR A 361 -22.93 -16.11 -10.81
CA TYR A 361 -22.83 -16.31 -12.25
C TYR A 361 -21.77 -15.41 -12.90
N PHE A 362 -21.68 -14.14 -12.49
CA PHE A 362 -20.70 -13.20 -13.03
C PHE A 362 -19.27 -13.58 -12.65
N LYS A 363 -19.06 -14.01 -11.41
CA LYS A 363 -17.76 -14.53 -10.96
C LYS A 363 -17.37 -15.78 -11.75
N GLU A 364 -18.34 -16.67 -11.99
CA GLU A 364 -18.14 -17.91 -12.75
C GLU A 364 -17.83 -17.65 -14.23
N THR A 365 -18.48 -16.68 -14.88
CA THR A 365 -18.16 -16.31 -16.28
C THR A 365 -16.73 -15.79 -16.39
N ILE A 366 -16.27 -14.97 -15.44
CA ILE A 366 -14.88 -14.49 -15.39
C ILE A 366 -13.91 -15.67 -15.20
N CYS A 367 -14.22 -16.63 -14.32
CA CYS A 367 -13.42 -17.86 -14.18
C CYS A 367 -13.35 -18.66 -15.49
N ILE A 368 -14.48 -18.83 -16.18
CA ILE A 368 -14.53 -19.58 -17.44
C ILE A 368 -13.70 -18.85 -18.51
N LEU A 369 -13.83 -17.52 -18.60
CA LEU A 369 -13.02 -16.70 -19.50
C LEU A 369 -11.52 -16.88 -19.23
N ALA A 370 -11.12 -16.87 -17.97
CA ALA A 370 -9.74 -16.96 -17.57
C ALA A 370 -9.09 -18.31 -17.96
N GLU A 371 -9.85 -19.41 -17.95
CA GLU A 371 -9.39 -20.74 -18.35
C GLU A 371 -9.50 -20.99 -19.88
N LEU A 372 -10.49 -20.43 -20.58
CA LEU A 372 -10.64 -20.61 -22.04
C LEU A 372 -9.76 -19.67 -22.87
N ASP A 373 -9.55 -18.44 -22.41
CA ASP A 373 -8.72 -17.43 -23.08
C ASP A 373 -7.39 -17.27 -22.32
N CYS A 374 -7.37 -16.41 -21.30
CA CYS A 374 -6.23 -16.24 -20.40
C CYS A 374 -6.62 -15.42 -19.15
N PRO A 375 -5.86 -15.54 -18.03
CA PRO A 375 -6.08 -14.72 -16.84
C PRO A 375 -6.00 -13.21 -17.10
N GLU A 376 -5.19 -12.76 -18.06
CA GLU A 376 -5.12 -11.36 -18.47
C GLU A 376 -6.42 -10.86 -19.10
N ALA A 377 -7.14 -11.69 -19.85
CA ALA A 377 -8.45 -11.34 -20.40
C ALA A 377 -9.48 -11.16 -19.28
N ALA A 378 -9.46 -12.03 -18.27
CA ALA A 378 -10.30 -11.92 -17.09
C ALA A 378 -9.96 -10.69 -16.24
N ASP A 379 -8.67 -10.39 -16.01
CA ASP A 379 -8.23 -9.17 -15.34
C ASP A 379 -8.70 -7.91 -16.08
N LYS A 380 -8.70 -7.89 -17.42
CA LYS A 380 -9.26 -6.76 -18.19
C LYS A 380 -10.76 -6.56 -17.95
N VAL A 381 -11.53 -7.64 -17.84
CA VAL A 381 -12.97 -7.56 -17.51
C VAL A 381 -13.15 -6.95 -16.11
N ILE A 382 -12.41 -7.45 -15.11
CA ILE A 382 -12.41 -6.89 -13.74
C ILE A 382 -11.95 -5.43 -13.75
N GLY A 383 -10.93 -5.13 -14.54
CA GLY A 383 -10.29 -3.83 -14.72
C GLY A 383 -11.25 -2.77 -15.25
N GLY A 384 -12.13 -3.17 -16.19
CA GLY A 384 -13.12 -2.33 -16.86
C GLY A 384 -14.43 -2.12 -16.09
N LEU A 385 -14.60 -2.71 -14.91
CA LEU A 385 -15.75 -2.47 -14.05
C LEU A 385 -15.77 -1.02 -13.53
N SER A 386 -16.92 -0.36 -13.63
CA SER A 386 -17.12 1.00 -13.14
C SER A 386 -17.17 1.08 -11.60
N SER A 387 -17.69 0.05 -10.94
CA SER A 387 -17.76 -0.03 -9.47
C SER A 387 -16.43 -0.46 -8.87
N VAL A 388 -15.80 0.45 -8.12
CA VAL A 388 -14.54 0.18 -7.38
C VAL A 388 -14.73 -0.94 -6.35
N GLU A 389 -15.90 -1.00 -5.72
CA GLU A 389 -16.19 -2.01 -4.70
C GLU A 389 -16.36 -3.40 -5.32
N LEU A 390 -17.19 -3.52 -6.36
CA LEU A 390 -17.36 -4.77 -7.10
C LEU A 390 -16.02 -5.28 -7.65
N LYS A 391 -15.20 -4.37 -8.21
CA LYS A 391 -13.86 -4.67 -8.70
C LYS A 391 -12.98 -5.28 -7.61
N LYS A 392 -12.95 -4.69 -6.41
CA LYS A 392 -12.18 -5.20 -5.27
C LYS A 392 -12.70 -6.56 -4.79
N THR A 393 -14.01 -6.72 -4.70
CA THR A 393 -14.66 -7.96 -4.24
C THR A 393 -14.35 -9.11 -5.19
N ILE A 394 -14.54 -8.92 -6.51
CA ILE A 394 -14.25 -9.96 -7.51
C ILE A 394 -12.75 -10.27 -7.56
N ALA A 395 -11.89 -9.26 -7.55
CA ALA A 395 -10.44 -9.49 -7.57
C ALA A 395 -9.96 -10.29 -6.35
N LYS A 396 -10.60 -10.10 -5.20
CA LYS A 396 -10.33 -10.87 -3.97
C LYS A 396 -10.85 -12.30 -4.09
N ASP A 397 -12.09 -12.48 -4.53
CA ASP A 397 -12.72 -13.79 -4.60
C ASP A 397 -12.09 -14.68 -5.68
N LEU A 398 -11.59 -14.09 -6.75
CA LEU A 398 -10.89 -14.76 -7.85
C LEU A 398 -9.36 -14.71 -7.72
N PHE A 399 -8.85 -14.40 -6.53
CA PHE A 399 -7.42 -14.16 -6.36
C PHE A 399 -6.58 -15.38 -6.74
N ASN A 400 -7.00 -16.57 -6.28
CA ASN A 400 -6.23 -17.79 -6.51
C ASN A 400 -6.26 -18.25 -7.96
N GLU A 401 -7.30 -17.86 -8.69
CA GLU A 401 -7.52 -18.15 -10.09
C GLU A 401 -6.72 -17.18 -10.98
N ILE A 402 -6.79 -15.88 -10.73
CA ILE A 402 -6.25 -14.87 -11.66
C ILE A 402 -4.87 -14.36 -11.23
N TYR A 403 -4.59 -14.29 -9.92
CA TYR A 403 -3.39 -13.63 -9.40
C TYR A 403 -2.45 -14.56 -8.62
N LYS A 404 -1.19 -14.15 -8.53
CA LYS A 404 -0.15 -14.75 -7.69
C LYS A 404 0.64 -13.65 -6.99
N MET A 405 1.09 -13.90 -5.77
CA MET A 405 2.10 -13.04 -5.15
C MET A 405 3.48 -13.50 -5.59
N VAL A 406 4.30 -12.58 -6.08
CA VAL A 406 5.70 -12.86 -6.41
C VAL A 406 6.62 -11.90 -5.68
N ASP A 407 7.79 -12.40 -5.33
CA ASP A 407 8.87 -11.60 -4.79
C ASP A 407 9.53 -10.80 -5.93
N GLN A 408 9.40 -9.48 -5.89
CA GLN A 408 10.07 -8.58 -6.83
C GLN A 408 11.19 -7.83 -6.11
N LYS A 409 12.39 -7.88 -6.70
CA LYS A 409 13.51 -7.05 -6.28
C LYS A 409 13.26 -5.60 -6.70
N GLN A 410 13.37 -4.69 -5.74
CA GLN A 410 13.33 -3.25 -5.95
C GLN A 410 14.52 -2.61 -5.24
N SER A 411 14.97 -1.45 -5.71
CA SER A 411 16.03 -0.68 -5.07
C SER A 411 15.45 0.53 -4.35
N LYS A 412 15.89 0.78 -3.12
CA LYS A 412 15.52 1.95 -2.31
C LYS A 412 16.78 2.59 -1.74
N VAL A 413 16.80 3.91 -1.59
CA VAL A 413 17.88 4.62 -0.89
C VAL A 413 17.54 4.65 0.61
N GLU A 414 18.46 4.19 1.46
CA GLU A 414 18.32 4.23 2.91
C GLU A 414 19.48 4.98 3.58
N PRO A 415 19.19 5.87 4.56
CA PRO A 415 20.22 6.57 5.31
C PRO A 415 20.86 5.64 6.36
N ILE A 416 22.17 5.46 6.27
CA ILE A 416 22.98 4.71 7.23
C ILE A 416 23.86 5.70 8.00
N GLY A 417 23.80 5.70 9.33
CA GLY A 417 24.64 6.59 10.15
C GLY A 417 26.13 6.30 9.92
N ALA A 418 26.89 7.31 9.49
CA ALA A 418 28.32 7.20 9.19
C ALA A 418 29.18 8.00 10.19
N PHE A 419 28.65 9.08 10.76
CA PHE A 419 29.34 9.90 11.77
C PHE A 419 28.34 10.56 12.73
N SER A 420 28.73 10.69 14.00
CA SER A 420 28.00 11.47 14.99
C SER A 420 28.95 12.00 16.07
N GLN A 421 28.98 13.32 16.26
CA GLN A 421 29.75 13.98 17.32
C GLN A 421 28.99 15.20 17.83
N PHE A 422 29.17 15.55 19.10
CA PHE A 422 28.70 16.83 19.64
C PHE A 422 29.83 17.63 20.29
N PHE A 423 29.63 18.94 20.36
CA PHE A 423 30.52 19.92 20.97
C PHE A 423 29.74 20.75 21.98
N LEU A 424 30.33 21.01 23.14
CA LEU A 424 29.81 21.93 24.14
C LEU A 424 30.59 23.25 24.05
N LEU A 425 29.87 24.36 24.15
CA LEU A 425 30.39 25.70 23.99
C LEU A 425 29.84 26.58 25.11
N ASN A 426 30.66 27.45 25.70
CA ASN A 426 30.16 28.43 26.66
C ASN A 426 29.45 29.57 25.93
N THR A 427 28.25 29.91 26.40
CA THR A 427 27.38 30.88 25.73
C THR A 427 26.94 31.98 26.68
N TYR A 428 26.79 33.18 26.12
CA TYR A 428 26.20 34.31 26.83
C TYR A 428 25.36 35.15 25.86
N ALA A 429 24.04 35.12 26.05
CA ALA A 429 23.07 35.80 25.17
C ALA A 429 22.44 37.04 25.81
N SER A 430 22.51 37.18 27.14
CA SER A 430 21.77 38.22 27.88
C SER A 430 22.55 39.53 28.00
N GLN A 431 21.90 40.66 27.71
CA GLN A 431 22.40 42.01 28.01
C GLN A 431 23.85 42.24 27.56
N ILE A 432 24.17 42.04 26.28
CA ILE A 432 25.54 42.22 25.76
C ILE A 432 25.96 43.69 25.89
N THR A 433 26.84 43.99 26.86
CA THR A 433 27.44 45.31 27.01
C THR A 433 28.70 45.41 26.16
N ARG A 434 29.23 46.63 25.97
CA ARG A 434 30.50 46.86 25.29
C ARG A 434 31.63 46.04 25.91
N GLU A 435 31.69 46.00 27.24
CA GLU A 435 32.69 45.26 28.01
C GLU A 435 32.57 43.74 27.81
N VAL A 436 31.35 43.18 27.74
CA VAL A 436 31.15 41.74 27.43
C VAL A 436 31.58 41.42 26.01
N LYS A 437 31.31 42.33 25.06
CA LYS A 437 31.76 42.17 23.68
C LYS A 437 33.28 42.22 23.57
N GLU A 438 33.92 43.21 24.21
CA GLU A 438 35.38 43.33 24.26
C GLU A 438 36.02 42.12 24.95
N PHE A 439 35.44 41.64 26.05
CA PHE A 439 35.86 40.42 26.75
C PHE A 439 35.91 39.21 25.81
N SER A 440 34.84 38.98 25.04
CA SER A 440 34.83 37.86 24.10
C SER A 440 35.80 38.05 22.93
N LEU A 441 35.86 39.25 22.34
CA LEU A 441 36.71 39.54 21.17
C LEU A 441 38.21 39.35 21.44
N ILE A 442 38.66 39.55 22.68
CA ILE A 442 40.07 39.32 23.04
C ILE A 442 40.38 37.85 23.36
N GLY A 443 39.38 36.95 23.35
CA GLY A 443 39.56 35.54 23.71
C GLY A 443 39.11 35.17 25.13
N GLY A 444 38.39 36.06 25.82
CA GLY A 444 37.90 35.80 27.17
C GLY A 444 36.87 34.68 27.21
N ASN A 445 36.90 33.87 28.27
CA ASN A 445 35.98 32.76 28.48
C ASN A 445 35.63 32.56 29.97
N ALA A 446 34.50 31.92 30.23
CA ALA A 446 33.96 31.72 31.58
C ALA A 446 33.17 30.41 31.65
N SER A 447 33.18 29.75 32.80
CA SER A 447 32.50 28.47 32.97
C SER A 447 30.97 28.58 32.85
N ASN A 448 30.35 27.56 32.28
CA ASN A 448 28.90 27.46 32.09
C ASN A 448 28.09 27.74 33.39
N ASN A 449 28.53 27.24 34.55
CA ASN A 449 27.82 27.43 35.81
C ASN A 449 27.66 28.92 36.21
N ILE A 450 28.71 29.74 36.13
CA ILE A 450 28.61 31.17 36.45
C ILE A 450 27.83 31.93 35.38
N LEU A 451 27.95 31.54 34.11
CA LEU A 451 27.19 32.15 33.02
C LEU A 451 25.67 31.88 33.16
N SER A 452 25.30 30.70 33.65
CA SER A 452 23.90 30.30 33.92
C SER A 452 23.37 30.75 35.29
N GLY A 453 24.19 31.39 36.13
CA GLY A 453 23.82 31.83 37.48
C GLY A 453 23.77 30.72 38.53
N ASN A 454 24.40 29.58 38.27
CA ASN A 454 24.57 28.50 39.24
C ASN A 454 25.86 28.69 40.05
N PHE A 455 25.71 29.17 41.29
CA PHE A 455 26.82 29.48 42.18
C PHE A 455 27.19 28.36 43.16
N ASN A 456 26.85 27.10 42.86
CA ASN A 456 27.18 25.96 43.72
C ASN A 456 28.61 25.44 43.49
N PHE A 457 29.62 26.25 43.77
CA PHE A 457 31.03 25.88 43.71
C PHE A 457 31.79 26.35 44.96
N THR A 458 32.95 25.73 45.22
CA THR A 458 33.86 26.10 46.32
C THR A 458 35.18 26.69 45.82
N ILE A 459 35.43 26.61 44.50
CA ILE A 459 36.68 27.03 43.87
C ILE A 459 36.35 27.86 42.63
N ALA A 460 37.08 28.97 42.47
CA ALA A 460 37.09 29.76 41.25
C ALA A 460 38.52 29.93 40.74
N LEU A 461 38.82 29.47 39.53
CA LEU A 461 40.10 29.68 38.84
C LEU A 461 40.00 30.94 37.98
N ILE A 462 40.73 31.99 38.33
CA ILE A 462 40.71 33.26 37.62
C ILE A 462 42.08 33.50 37.01
N SER A 463 42.19 33.42 35.69
CA SER A 463 43.40 33.79 34.98
C SER A 463 43.22 35.12 34.27
N LEU A 464 44.05 36.10 34.62
CA LEU A 464 44.04 37.44 34.04
C LEU A 464 45.27 37.71 33.16
N PHE A 465 46.07 36.69 32.86
CA PHE A 465 47.33 36.80 32.13
C PHE A 465 47.15 36.32 30.70
N ASN A 466 47.96 36.87 29.79
CA ASN A 466 48.02 36.39 28.41
C ASN A 466 49.21 35.44 28.23
N PHE A 467 49.02 34.45 27.36
CA PHE A 467 50.00 33.43 27.04
C PHE A 467 50.08 33.28 25.52
N ASP A 468 51.21 32.78 25.01
CA ASP A 468 51.38 32.49 23.57
C ASP A 468 50.53 31.29 23.09
N PHE A 469 49.75 30.68 23.99
CA PHE A 469 48.86 29.56 23.76
C PHE A 469 47.54 29.73 24.54
N SER A 470 46.48 29.06 24.10
CA SER A 470 45.19 29.10 24.80
C SER A 470 45.15 28.10 25.96
N ILE A 471 44.91 28.58 27.17
CA ILE A 471 44.65 27.74 28.36
C ILE A 471 43.18 27.32 28.49
N PHE A 472 42.29 27.89 27.67
CA PHE A 472 40.86 27.62 27.76
C PHE A 472 40.50 26.14 27.54
N PRO A 473 40.97 25.46 26.48
CA PRO A 473 40.59 24.07 26.22
C PRO A 473 40.90 23.11 27.37
N ILE A 474 42.06 23.27 28.02
CA ILE A 474 42.46 22.37 29.10
C ILE A 474 41.66 22.64 30.38
N ILE A 475 41.43 23.90 30.73
CA ILE A 475 40.63 24.28 31.90
C ILE A 475 39.17 23.85 31.70
N ASP A 476 38.61 24.09 30.52
CA ASP A 476 37.21 23.75 30.21
C ASP A 476 36.98 22.23 30.17
N ARG A 477 37.96 21.46 29.68
CA ARG A 477 37.92 20.00 29.73
C ARG A 477 37.88 19.49 31.17
N VAL A 478 38.78 19.98 32.04
CA VAL A 478 38.79 19.62 33.46
C VAL A 478 37.47 20.00 34.13
N TYR A 479 36.98 21.22 33.88
CA TYR A 479 35.68 21.68 34.38
C TYR A 479 34.54 20.75 33.96
N SER A 480 34.45 20.43 32.67
CA SER A 480 33.39 19.60 32.10
C SER A 480 33.42 18.18 32.68
N GLU A 481 34.60 17.56 32.80
CA GLU A 481 34.74 16.23 33.39
C GLU A 481 34.40 16.21 34.88
N LEU A 482 34.80 17.23 35.65
CA LEU A 482 34.50 17.30 37.09
C LEU A 482 33.02 17.57 37.36
N ASN A 483 32.38 18.43 36.55
CA ASN A 483 30.96 18.73 36.65
C ASN A 483 30.07 17.53 36.27
N TYR A 484 30.54 16.67 35.35
CA TYR A 484 29.85 15.43 35.00
C TYR A 484 30.03 14.33 36.06
N ASN A 485 31.25 14.14 36.56
CA ASN A 485 31.59 13.01 37.43
C ASN A 485 31.36 13.27 38.94
N SER A 486 31.19 14.53 39.35
CA SER A 486 31.06 14.89 40.76
C SER A 486 30.01 15.98 40.97
N LYS A 487 29.35 15.98 42.13
CA LYS A 487 28.46 17.09 42.54
C LYS A 487 29.23 18.35 42.96
N ASN A 488 30.56 18.30 42.94
CA ASN A 488 31.41 19.40 43.34
C ASN A 488 31.75 20.23 42.10
N SER A 489 31.23 21.45 42.03
CA SER A 489 31.47 22.35 40.90
C SER A 489 32.71 23.22 41.19
N ILE A 490 33.55 23.40 40.17
CA ILE A 490 34.53 24.50 40.11
C ILE A 490 33.99 25.55 39.15
N SER A 491 34.50 26.77 39.23
CA SER A 491 34.26 27.80 38.23
C SER A 491 35.57 28.30 37.66
N TYR A 492 35.54 28.86 36.46
CA TYR A 492 36.70 29.56 35.92
C TYR A 492 36.33 30.82 35.16
N TYR A 493 37.31 31.70 35.06
CA TYR A 493 37.28 32.93 34.26
C TYR A 493 38.66 33.18 33.68
N ILE A 494 38.70 33.38 32.37
CA ILE A 494 39.94 33.57 31.62
C ILE A 494 39.83 34.92 30.90
N PHE A 495 40.79 35.78 31.14
CA PHE A 495 40.96 37.06 30.47
C PHE A 495 42.41 37.22 29.99
N PRO A 496 42.67 37.06 28.68
CA PRO A 496 44.01 37.25 28.13
C PRO A 496 44.35 38.74 28.06
N SER A 497 45.08 39.25 29.06
CA SER A 497 45.49 40.66 29.12
C SER A 497 46.54 41.00 28.04
N ASN A 498 46.20 41.93 27.14
CA ASN A 498 47.09 42.37 26.07
C ASN A 498 47.86 43.66 26.41
N SER A 499 47.45 44.35 27.47
CA SER A 499 47.99 45.67 27.83
C SER A 499 48.32 45.78 29.32
N ASN A 500 48.66 44.66 29.95
CA ASN A 500 49.12 44.56 31.34
C ASN A 500 48.18 45.30 32.30
N HIS A 501 46.88 45.00 32.19
CA HIS A 501 45.82 45.52 33.04
C HIS A 501 45.78 47.06 33.10
N ASN A 502 45.81 47.73 31.94
CA ASN A 502 45.54 49.17 31.90
C ASN A 502 44.10 49.48 32.39
N GLN A 503 43.77 50.77 32.56
CA GLN A 503 42.44 51.15 33.07
C GLN A 503 41.27 50.64 32.22
N GLY A 504 41.46 50.49 30.90
CA GLY A 504 40.45 49.94 30.00
C GLY A 504 40.20 48.45 30.25
N GLU A 505 41.25 47.65 30.32
CA GLU A 505 41.15 46.22 30.64
C GLU A 505 40.60 45.99 32.05
N LEU A 506 41.06 46.76 33.05
CA LEU A 506 40.53 46.67 34.41
C LEU A 506 39.03 46.95 34.46
N LYS A 507 38.54 47.92 33.67
CA LYS A 507 37.11 48.18 33.55
C LYS A 507 36.35 46.99 32.96
N ILE A 508 36.90 46.35 31.92
CA ILE A 508 36.30 45.15 31.31
C ILE A 508 36.25 44.04 32.36
N ILE A 509 37.40 43.68 32.94
CA ILE A 509 37.55 42.62 33.96
C ILE A 509 36.58 42.83 35.12
N GLN A 510 36.52 44.05 35.69
CA GLN A 510 35.61 44.36 36.80
C GLN A 510 34.15 44.22 36.40
N THR A 511 33.78 44.67 35.20
CA THR A 511 32.40 44.64 34.72
C THR A 511 31.95 43.20 34.46
N THR A 512 32.76 42.41 33.77
CA THR A 512 32.41 41.02 33.41
C THR A 512 32.48 40.08 34.60
N LEU A 513 33.48 40.21 35.49
CA LEU A 513 33.53 39.41 36.72
C LEU A 513 32.31 39.66 37.61
N LYS A 514 31.95 40.93 37.86
CA LYS A 514 30.74 41.26 38.65
C LYS A 514 29.47 40.71 37.99
N LYS A 515 29.41 40.78 36.66
CA LYS A 515 28.25 40.32 35.88
C LYS A 515 28.08 38.80 35.87
N PHE A 516 29.18 38.05 35.72
CA PHE A 516 29.15 36.60 35.63
C PHE A 516 29.12 35.94 37.01
N PHE A 517 29.95 36.37 37.96
CA PHE A 517 30.00 35.76 39.29
C PHE A 517 28.93 36.25 40.25
N GLN A 518 28.41 37.46 40.05
CA GLN A 518 27.44 38.11 40.95
C GLN A 518 27.79 37.85 42.43
N PRO A 519 28.93 38.35 42.94
CA PRO A 519 29.49 37.94 44.23
C PRO A 519 28.50 37.95 45.41
N GLU A 520 27.54 38.89 45.40
CA GLU A 520 26.45 39.01 46.38
C GLU A 520 25.52 37.78 46.45
N SER A 521 25.41 37.02 45.36
CA SER A 521 24.58 35.83 45.25
C SER A 521 25.28 34.54 45.71
N ILE A 522 26.60 34.59 45.93
CA ILE A 522 27.40 33.43 46.33
C ILE A 522 27.35 33.28 47.87
N LYS A 523 26.73 32.18 48.33
CA LYS A 523 26.54 31.90 49.77
C LYS A 523 27.59 30.96 50.37
N ASN A 524 28.26 30.17 49.53
CA ASN A 524 29.28 29.22 49.96
C ASN A 524 30.61 29.94 50.20
N ARG A 525 31.49 29.33 51.01
CA ARG A 525 32.89 29.76 51.08
C ARG A 525 33.61 29.35 49.81
N VAL A 526 34.18 30.31 49.10
CA VAL A 526 34.88 30.11 47.82
C VAL A 526 36.34 30.52 47.96
N THR A 527 37.25 29.64 47.54
CA THR A 527 38.65 29.99 47.32
C THR A 527 38.82 30.43 45.86
N VAL A 528 39.22 31.68 45.68
CA VAL A 528 39.49 32.30 44.39
C VAL A 528 40.99 32.19 44.13
N PHE A 529 41.37 31.35 43.17
CA PHE A 529 42.75 31.23 42.73
C PHE A 529 43.02 32.22 41.61
N ASN A 530 43.88 33.20 41.87
CA ASN A 530 44.46 34.04 40.83
C ASN A 530 45.56 33.23 40.14
N LEU A 531 45.20 32.64 39.00
CA LEU A 531 45.96 31.62 38.28
C LEU A 531 46.88 32.25 37.23
N ASP A 532 48.17 31.98 37.37
CA ASP A 532 49.20 32.28 36.39
C ASP A 532 49.97 31.01 35.99
N PHE A 533 50.64 31.05 34.85
CA PHE A 533 51.51 29.99 34.38
C PHE A 533 52.92 30.48 34.05
N ILE A 534 53.93 29.75 34.50
CA ILE A 534 55.34 30.03 34.23
C ILE A 534 55.99 28.95 33.36
N PRO A 535 57.09 29.25 32.66
CA PRO A 535 57.83 28.27 31.85
C PRO A 535 58.24 27.00 32.62
N TYR A 536 58.60 25.97 31.86
CA TYR A 536 59.03 24.67 32.39
C TYR A 536 60.18 24.80 33.39
N LEU A 537 60.05 24.08 34.51
CA LEU A 537 61.05 23.99 35.58
C LEU A 537 61.70 22.59 35.67
N GLY A 538 61.31 21.67 34.79
CA GLY A 538 61.81 20.30 34.73
C GLY A 538 60.99 19.31 35.58
N LYS A 539 60.17 19.82 36.49
CA LYS A 539 59.17 19.08 37.26
C LYS A 539 57.92 19.94 37.44
N PRO A 540 56.70 19.38 37.36
CA PRO A 540 55.48 20.13 37.62
C PRO A 540 55.55 20.84 38.98
N THR A 541 55.50 22.18 38.96
CA THR A 541 55.69 23.00 40.16
C THR A 541 54.46 23.86 40.42
N VAL A 542 54.03 23.87 41.68
CA VAL A 542 52.94 24.70 42.21
C VAL A 542 53.55 25.73 43.16
N ILE A 543 53.33 27.02 42.89
CA ILE A 543 53.70 28.11 43.81
C ILE A 543 52.41 28.70 44.37
N LEU A 544 52.32 28.75 45.70
CA LEU A 544 51.17 29.28 46.42
C LEU A 544 51.58 30.50 47.25
N SER A 545 50.73 31.52 47.22
CA SER A 545 50.84 32.68 48.10
C SER A 545 49.46 33.18 48.50
N SER A 546 49.29 33.66 49.73
CA SER A 546 48.02 34.22 50.20
C SER A 546 48.25 35.27 51.28
N MET A 547 47.26 36.15 51.46
CA MET A 547 47.16 37.05 52.60
C MET A 547 46.59 36.35 53.86
N THR A 548 46.20 35.08 53.78
CA THR A 548 45.58 34.27 54.86
C THR A 548 46.31 32.94 55.07
N ASP A 549 46.12 32.31 56.24
CA ASP A 549 46.73 31.02 56.61
C ASP A 549 46.20 29.80 55.81
N GLU A 550 45.37 30.01 54.78
CA GLU A 550 44.76 28.92 53.99
C GLU A 550 45.78 28.12 53.15
N VAL A 551 46.96 28.67 52.87
CA VAL A 551 47.98 28.07 52.00
C VAL A 551 48.45 26.71 52.53
N ASN A 552 48.65 26.58 53.85
CA ASN A 552 49.10 25.32 54.47
C ASN A 552 48.08 24.18 54.27
N ARG A 553 46.78 24.51 54.33
CA ARG A 553 45.70 23.54 54.07
C ARG A 553 45.68 23.11 52.61
N ILE A 554 45.88 24.04 51.69
CA ILE A 554 45.92 23.78 50.24
C ILE A 554 47.14 22.94 49.88
N GLN A 555 48.33 23.30 50.38
CA GLN A 555 49.56 22.52 50.22
C GLN A 555 49.36 21.06 50.69
N SER A 556 48.77 20.87 51.87
CA SER A 556 48.52 19.53 52.41
C SER A 556 47.60 18.69 51.50
N LYS A 557 46.59 19.31 50.87
CA LYS A 557 45.72 18.64 49.90
C LYS A 557 46.49 18.22 48.64
N ILE A 558 47.31 19.13 48.09
CA ILE A 558 48.10 18.88 46.88
C ILE A 558 49.12 17.78 47.11
N VAL A 559 49.93 17.86 48.18
CA VAL A 559 50.95 16.86 48.51
C VAL A 559 50.31 15.49 48.76
N LYS A 560 49.14 15.44 49.40
CA LYS A 560 48.41 14.17 49.60
C LYS A 560 47.95 13.55 48.29
N ALA A 561 47.54 14.35 47.31
CA ALA A 561 47.00 13.87 46.03
C ALA A 561 48.08 13.53 45.01
N LEU A 562 49.14 14.33 44.93
CA LEU A 562 50.16 14.27 43.89
C LEU A 562 51.53 13.78 44.40
N GLY A 563 51.75 13.78 45.71
CA GLY A 563 53.00 13.29 46.31
C GLY A 563 54.25 13.90 45.68
N ASP A 564 55.23 13.05 45.40
CA ASP A 564 56.52 13.44 44.82
C ASP A 564 56.45 13.77 43.31
N HIS A 565 55.27 13.69 42.67
CA HIS A 565 55.11 14.05 41.26
C HIS A 565 55.14 15.57 41.01
N VAL A 566 54.93 16.36 42.06
CA VAL A 566 54.94 17.83 42.00
C VAL A 566 55.90 18.42 43.01
N ASP A 567 56.42 19.61 42.71
CA ASP A 567 57.06 20.48 43.71
C ASP A 567 56.04 21.50 44.18
N VAL A 568 55.95 21.74 45.49
CA VAL A 568 55.03 22.74 46.06
C VAL A 568 55.83 23.75 46.87
N ILE A 569 55.79 25.00 46.43
CA ILE A 569 56.52 26.13 47.01
C ILE A 569 55.51 27.08 47.65
N ILE A 570 55.75 27.46 48.91
CA ILE A 570 55.03 28.56 49.56
C ILE A 570 55.91 29.80 49.43
N ASP A 571 55.39 30.83 48.76
CA ASP A 571 56.06 32.11 48.59
C ASP A 571 55.32 33.19 49.38
N ASP A 572 55.93 33.66 50.46
CA ASP A 572 55.36 34.71 51.32
C ASP A 572 55.80 36.13 50.94
N ASP A 573 56.55 36.30 49.84
CA ASP A 573 57.21 37.56 49.48
C ASP A 573 56.80 38.07 48.08
N LEU A 574 57.22 37.40 47.00
CA LEU A 574 57.15 37.94 45.64
C LEU A 574 55.72 37.96 45.08
N PHE A 575 54.92 36.97 45.47
CA PHE A 575 53.58 36.72 44.90
C PHE A 575 52.43 37.04 45.86
N LYS A 576 52.68 37.72 46.99
CA LYS A 576 51.66 37.91 48.04
C LYS A 576 50.63 39.01 47.73
N GLY A 577 50.92 39.92 46.80
CA GLY A 577 50.06 41.06 46.44
C GLY A 577 50.05 41.39 44.94
N GLY A 578 49.74 42.65 44.61
CA GLY A 578 49.75 43.16 43.24
C GLY A 578 48.39 43.69 42.76
N LYS A 579 48.40 44.43 41.64
CA LYS A 579 47.21 45.11 41.10
C LYS A 579 46.06 44.16 40.77
N THR A 580 46.37 42.94 40.34
CA THR A 580 45.39 41.89 40.05
C THR A 580 44.71 41.40 41.33
N VAL A 581 45.48 41.09 42.37
CA VAL A 581 44.99 40.68 43.70
C VAL A 581 44.13 41.76 44.36
N GLU A 582 44.58 43.01 44.31
CA GLU A 582 43.81 44.17 44.81
C GLU A 582 42.49 44.32 44.05
N SER A 583 42.52 44.18 42.72
CA SER A 583 41.31 44.25 41.89
C SER A 583 40.33 43.11 42.19
N LEU A 584 40.83 41.89 42.39
CA LEU A 584 40.00 40.74 42.76
C LEU A 584 39.40 40.90 44.16
N SER A 585 40.18 41.41 45.13
CA SER A 585 39.71 41.70 46.50
C SER A 585 38.56 42.71 46.51
N ASN A 586 38.59 43.69 45.60
CA ASN A 586 37.52 44.68 45.45
C ASN A 586 36.24 44.11 44.83
N ILE A 587 36.34 43.03 44.06
CA ILE A 587 35.19 42.38 43.41
C ILE A 587 34.60 41.30 44.32
N PHE A 588 35.45 40.43 44.86
CA PHE A 588 35.09 39.33 45.75
C PHE A 588 35.24 39.78 47.21
N TYR A 589 34.36 40.69 47.62
CA TYR A 589 34.35 41.25 48.98
C TYR A 589 33.55 40.37 49.95
N GLY A 590 33.93 40.42 51.24
CA GLY A 590 33.26 39.70 52.32
C GLY A 590 33.98 38.44 52.76
N SER A 591 33.57 37.88 53.91
CA SER A 591 34.23 36.74 54.57
C SER A 591 34.08 35.40 53.84
N ASN A 592 33.23 35.35 52.81
CA ASN A 592 32.97 34.14 52.05
C ASN A 592 34.05 33.86 50.99
N PHE A 593 34.91 34.83 50.69
CA PHE A 593 35.95 34.70 49.67
C PHE A 593 37.34 34.69 50.29
N ASN A 594 38.21 33.81 49.80
CA ASN A 594 39.64 33.83 50.11
C ASN A 594 40.40 33.84 48.80
N ILE A 595 41.31 34.80 48.62
CA ILE A 595 42.08 34.93 47.39
C ILE A 595 43.46 34.33 47.62
N VAL A 596 43.84 33.39 46.76
CA VAL A 596 45.13 32.70 46.77
C VAL A 596 45.78 32.91 45.41
N ASN A 597 47.01 33.40 45.39
CA ASN A 597 47.82 33.40 44.18
C ASN A 597 48.34 31.99 43.93
N LEU A 598 48.12 31.53 42.71
CA LEU A 598 48.48 30.19 42.26
C LEU A 598 49.26 30.32 40.97
N VAL A 599 50.52 29.93 41.00
CA VAL A 599 51.36 29.86 39.80
C VAL A 599 51.67 28.39 39.51
N LEU A 600 51.39 27.95 38.29
CA LEU A 600 51.68 26.60 37.83
C LEU A 600 52.76 26.65 36.74
N SER A 601 53.68 25.69 36.72
CA SER A 601 54.60 25.56 35.60
C SER A 601 53.92 24.93 34.37
N TYR A 602 54.43 25.18 33.16
CA TYR A 602 53.82 24.72 31.90
C TYR A 602 53.70 23.19 31.78
N GLU A 603 54.39 22.41 32.61
CA GLU A 603 54.21 20.96 32.72
C GLU A 603 52.74 20.59 33.01
N PHE A 604 52.01 21.40 33.78
CA PHE A 604 50.58 21.19 34.06
C PHE A 604 49.71 21.34 32.80
N ILE A 605 50.13 22.12 31.81
CA ILE A 605 49.35 22.28 30.57
C ILE A 605 49.57 21.09 29.63
N ASN A 606 50.74 20.45 29.70
CA ASN A 606 51.06 19.30 28.85
C ASN A 606 50.59 17.97 29.43
N ASP A 607 50.47 17.86 30.75
CA ASP A 607 49.99 16.66 31.43
C ASP A 607 48.57 16.87 31.98
N TYR A 608 47.60 16.46 31.16
CA TYR A 608 46.18 16.56 31.50
C TYR A 608 45.82 15.85 32.81
N ASP A 609 46.39 14.67 33.05
CA ASP A 609 46.03 13.84 34.20
C ASP A 609 46.57 14.44 35.50
N ILE A 610 47.80 15.00 35.46
CA ILE A 610 48.37 15.74 36.59
C ILE A 610 47.53 16.99 36.88
N PHE A 611 47.17 17.78 35.86
CA PHE A 611 46.37 19.00 36.06
C PHE A 611 44.96 18.72 36.56
N LYS A 612 44.29 17.70 36.01
CA LYS A 612 42.99 17.24 36.51
C LYS A 612 43.08 16.82 37.96
N THR A 613 44.06 15.99 38.31
CA THR A 613 44.26 15.49 39.68
C THR A 613 44.56 16.64 40.65
N PHE A 614 45.36 17.62 40.21
CA PHE A 614 45.61 18.85 40.94
C PHE A 614 44.32 19.62 41.23
N VAL A 615 43.55 19.98 40.21
CA VAL A 615 42.29 20.74 40.38
C VAL A 615 41.31 19.96 41.26
N GLN A 616 41.21 18.65 41.08
CA GLN A 616 40.35 17.78 41.89
C GLN A 616 40.79 17.71 43.35
N SER A 617 42.09 17.80 43.64
CA SER A 617 42.62 17.83 45.02
C SER A 617 42.23 19.09 45.78
N LEU A 618 41.99 20.21 45.08
CA LEU A 618 41.65 21.49 45.69
C LEU A 618 40.22 21.48 46.24
N ILE A 619 39.30 20.73 45.62
CA ILE A 619 37.90 20.54 46.04
C ILE A 619 37.88 19.95 47.45
#